data_AF-A0A1Y2SC17-F1
#
_entry.id   AF-A0A1Y2SC17-F1
#
_cell.length_a   1.000
_cell.length_b   1.000
_cell.length_c   1.000
_cell.angle_alpha   90.00
_cell.angle_beta   90.00
_cell.angle_gamma   90.00
#
_symmetry.space_group_name_H-M   'P 1'
#
loop_
_entity.id
_entity.type
_entity.pdbx_description
1 polymer ?
#
loop_
_entity_poly.entity_id
_entity_poly.type
_entity_poly.pdbx_seq_one_letter_code
_entity_poly.pdbx_strand_id
1 'polypeptide(L)'
;MGVKVIGINRAVADLNMLVGNITSKKVNRAMHRALDIGGRQAAVYTPIDTKTLINSQFRDVEVKGTLFTGRVGYSASYAVFVHDPNVKQSFRRATAKKEFLKLGFDEMRSQIDKAVTKELKSL
;
A
#
# COMPACT_ATOMS: atom_id res chain seq x y z
N MET A 1 -20.83 -2.86 52.53
CA MET A 1 -21.32 -2.56 51.17
C MET A 1 -20.10 -2.30 50.30
N GLY A 2 -19.81 -3.19 49.34
CA GLY A 2 -18.66 -3.02 48.45
C GLY A 2 -18.97 -1.94 47.41
N VAL A 3 -18.13 -0.91 47.33
CA VAL A 3 -18.29 0.18 46.34
C VAL A 3 -18.06 -0.42 44.95
N LYS A 4 -19.12 -0.57 44.16
CA LYS A 4 -19.03 -1.03 42.76
C LYS A 4 -18.43 0.11 41.95
N VAL A 5 -17.13 0.03 41.63
CA VAL A 5 -16.43 1.05 40.86
C VAL A 5 -16.82 0.91 39.38
N ILE A 6 -17.80 1.70 38.94
CA ILE A 6 -18.32 1.67 37.56
C ILE A 6 -17.44 2.51 36.61
N GLY A 7 -16.71 3.50 37.14
CA GLY A 7 -15.94 4.47 36.34
C GLY A 7 -14.67 3.89 35.68
N ILE A 8 -13.97 2.97 36.34
CA ILE A 8 -12.73 2.37 35.81
C ILE A 8 -13.02 1.58 34.53
N ASN A 9 -14.12 0.82 34.50
CA ASN A 9 -14.48 0.02 33.33
C ASN A 9 -14.80 0.91 32.11
N ARG A 10 -15.40 2.09 32.32
CA ARG A 10 -15.61 3.06 31.23
C ARG A 10 -14.30 3.67 30.74
N ALA A 11 -13.44 4.11 31.66
CA ALA A 11 -12.13 4.67 31.29
C ALA A 11 -11.27 3.66 30.52
N VAL A 12 -11.30 2.39 30.90
CA VAL A 12 -10.61 1.30 30.18
C VAL A 12 -11.22 1.07 28.79
N ALA A 13 -12.55 1.09 28.65
CA ALA A 13 -13.22 0.95 27.36
C ALA A 13 -12.90 2.12 26.41
N ASP A 14 -12.92 3.35 26.92
CA ASP A 14 -12.61 4.56 26.15
C ASP A 14 -11.13 4.59 25.73
N LEU A 15 -10.22 4.18 26.62
CA LEU A 15 -8.81 4.01 26.30
C LEU A 15 -8.59 2.96 25.21
N ASN A 16 -9.25 1.80 25.31
CA ASN A 16 -9.13 0.76 24.30
C ASN A 16 -9.64 1.22 22.94
N MET A 17 -10.75 1.96 22.90
CA MET A 17 -11.28 2.55 21.67
C MET A 17 -10.31 3.59 21.08
N LEU A 18 -9.72 4.45 21.92
CA LEU A 18 -8.75 5.46 21.50
C LEU A 18 -7.46 4.82 20.97
N VAL A 19 -6.93 3.81 21.64
CA VAL A 19 -5.77 3.02 21.19
C VAL A 19 -6.08 2.31 19.88
N GLY A 20 -7.26 1.72 19.74
CA GLY A 20 -7.73 1.12 18.49
C GLY A 20 -7.75 2.12 17.34
N ASN A 21 -8.36 3.29 17.56
CA ASN A 21 -8.42 4.37 16.55
C ASN A 21 -7.05 4.90 16.14
N ILE A 22 -6.13 5.07 17.10
CA ILE A 22 -4.75 5.48 16.83
C ILE A 22 -4.04 4.41 15.99
N THR A 23 -4.22 3.15 16.34
CA THR A 23 -3.62 2.02 15.62
C THR A 23 -4.15 1.93 14.19
N SER A 24 -5.46 2.04 13.98
CA SER A 24 -6.07 2.04 12.64
C SER A 24 -5.59 3.21 11.79
N LYS A 25 -5.44 4.42 12.36
CA LYS A 25 -4.87 5.57 11.63
C LYS A 25 -3.40 5.34 11.25
N LYS A 26 -2.59 4.79 12.15
CA LYS A 26 -1.18 4.47 11.88
C LYS A 26 -1.03 3.40 10.81
N VAL A 27 -1.83 2.33 10.88
CA VAL A 27 -1.84 1.25 9.88
C VAL A 27 -2.28 1.79 8.51
N ASN A 28 -3.31 2.64 8.46
CA ASN A 28 -3.74 3.25 7.20
C ASN A 28 -2.62 4.13 6.59
N ARG A 29 -1.95 4.94 7.41
CA ARG A 29 -0.82 5.77 6.95
C ARG A 29 0.36 4.92 6.49
N ALA A 30 0.68 3.85 7.22
CA ALA A 30 1.70 2.87 6.84
C ALA A 30 1.38 2.19 5.51
N MET A 31 0.11 1.83 5.28
CA MET A 31 -0.36 1.23 4.04
C MET A 31 -0.19 2.19 2.86
N HIS A 32 -0.66 3.43 2.98
CA HIS A 32 -0.48 4.43 1.93
C HIS A 32 1.00 4.69 1.61
N ARG A 33 1.87 4.75 2.63
CA ARG A 33 3.33 4.83 2.47
C ARG A 33 3.90 3.64 1.70
N ALA A 34 3.52 2.42 2.09
CA ALA A 34 3.97 1.20 1.44
C ALA A 34 3.57 1.17 -0.05
N LEU A 35 2.30 1.45 -0.34
CA LEU A 35 1.77 1.51 -1.70
C LEU A 35 2.40 2.63 -2.52
N ASP A 36 2.75 3.76 -1.90
CA ASP A 36 3.43 4.86 -2.58
C ASP A 36 4.86 4.51 -2.99
N ILE A 37 5.62 3.86 -2.10
CA ILE A 37 6.98 3.41 -2.40
C ILE A 37 6.96 2.36 -3.51
N GLY A 38 6.18 1.28 -3.35
CA GLY A 38 6.08 0.22 -4.36
C GLY A 38 5.51 0.70 -5.69
N GLY A 39 4.47 1.54 -5.63
CA GLY A 39 3.83 2.12 -6.81
C GLY A 39 4.77 3.05 -7.61
N ARG A 40 5.60 3.84 -6.93
CA ARG A 40 6.63 4.67 -7.59
C ARG A 40 7.67 3.81 -8.31
N GLN A 41 8.17 2.76 -7.66
CA GLN A 41 9.14 1.88 -8.31
C GLN A 41 8.52 1.12 -9.49
N ALA A 42 7.29 0.64 -9.35
CA ALA A 42 6.55 0.05 -10.46
C ALA A 42 6.39 1.02 -11.65
N ALA A 43 6.18 2.32 -11.38
CA ALA A 43 6.09 3.35 -12.41
C ALA A 43 7.42 3.62 -13.14
N VAL A 44 8.58 3.41 -12.50
CA VAL A 44 9.90 3.48 -13.14
C VAL A 44 10.07 2.37 -14.18
N TYR A 45 9.54 1.19 -13.87
CA TYR A 45 9.56 0.01 -14.74
C TYR A 45 8.41 -0.02 -15.75
N THR A 46 7.42 0.83 -15.60
CA THR A 46 6.28 0.91 -16.51
C THR A 46 6.73 1.47 -17.86
N PRO A 47 6.46 0.77 -18.97
CA PRO A 47 6.76 1.28 -20.31
C PRO A 47 5.98 2.57 -20.60
N ILE A 48 6.66 3.52 -21.25
CA ILE A 48 6.04 4.78 -21.68
C ILE A 48 6.02 4.79 -23.20
N ASP A 49 4.82 4.64 -23.76
CA ASP A 49 4.56 4.91 -25.17
C ASP A 49 3.78 6.23 -25.32
N THR A 50 2.51 6.25 -24.90
CA THR A 50 1.61 7.41 -25.00
C THR A 50 1.32 8.12 -23.67
N LYS A 51 2.07 7.77 -22.59
CA LYS A 51 1.84 8.20 -21.19
C LYS A 51 0.51 7.74 -20.56
N THR A 52 -0.43 7.20 -21.33
CA THR A 52 -1.73 6.71 -20.84
C THR A 52 -1.56 5.66 -19.75
N LEU A 53 -0.64 4.71 -19.92
CA LEU A 53 -0.42 3.63 -18.96
C LEU A 53 0.04 4.19 -17.61
N ILE A 54 1.13 4.97 -17.57
CA ILE A 54 1.67 5.50 -16.32
C ILE A 54 0.66 6.40 -15.59
N ASN A 55 -0.15 7.16 -16.33
CA ASN A 55 -1.19 8.04 -15.77
C ASN A 55 -2.44 7.28 -15.30
N SER A 56 -2.58 6.01 -15.68
CA SER A 56 -3.69 5.14 -15.27
C SER A 56 -3.41 4.36 -13.98
N GLN A 57 -2.27 4.59 -13.32
CA GLN A 57 -1.94 3.92 -12.06
C GLN A 57 -2.92 4.35 -10.96
N PHE A 58 -3.52 3.38 -10.29
CA PHE A 58 -4.37 3.62 -9.13
C PHE A 58 -3.85 2.83 -7.92
N ARG A 59 -4.26 3.28 -6.74
CA ARG A 59 -3.94 2.66 -5.46
C ARG A 59 -5.23 2.61 -4.66
N ASP A 60 -5.51 1.45 -4.09
CA ASP A 60 -6.73 1.22 -3.33
C ASP A 60 -6.40 0.54 -2.00
N VAL A 61 -7.11 0.91 -0.95
CA VAL A 61 -6.94 0.36 0.40
C VAL A 61 -8.31 -0.09 0.89
N GLU A 62 -8.47 -1.40 1.02
CA GLU A 62 -9.69 -2.02 1.53
C GLU A 62 -9.46 -2.44 2.99
N VAL A 63 -10.36 -2.04 3.88
CA VAL A 63 -10.29 -2.34 5.32
C VAL A 63 -11.42 -3.30 5.68
N LYS A 64 -11.07 -4.52 6.07
CA LYS A 64 -12.00 -5.55 6.56
C LYS A 64 -11.72 -5.84 8.02
N GLY A 65 -12.34 -5.05 8.91
CA GLY A 65 -12.12 -5.16 10.35
C GLY A 65 -10.67 -4.83 10.71
N THR A 66 -9.90 -5.84 11.13
CA THR A 66 -8.47 -5.71 11.48
C THR A 66 -7.54 -5.98 10.28
N LEU A 67 -8.05 -6.49 9.16
CA LEU A 67 -7.27 -6.76 7.97
C LEU A 67 -7.28 -5.55 7.03
N PHE A 68 -6.10 -5.00 6.75
CA PHE A 68 -5.90 -3.93 5.76
C PHE A 68 -5.27 -4.53 4.51
N THR A 69 -5.92 -4.37 3.37
CA THR A 69 -5.44 -4.86 2.08
C THR A 69 -5.20 -3.69 1.14
N GLY A 70 -3.95 -3.47 0.76
CA GLY A 70 -3.57 -2.48 -0.24
C GLY A 70 -3.40 -3.11 -1.62
N ARG A 71 -3.89 -2.45 -2.65
CA ARG A 71 -3.76 -2.84 -4.06
C ARG A 71 -3.18 -1.69 -4.88
N VAL A 72 -2.29 -2.00 -5.80
CA VAL A 72 -1.84 -1.08 -6.85
C VAL A 72 -2.08 -1.72 -8.20
N GLY A 73 -2.65 -0.97 -9.13
CA GLY A 73 -2.99 -1.47 -10.45
C GLY A 73 -2.99 -0.35 -11.48
N TYR A 74 -3.36 -0.71 -12.70
CA TYR A 74 -3.52 0.22 -13.81
C TYR A 74 -4.92 0.06 -14.38
N SER A 75 -5.63 1.17 -14.60
CA SER A 75 -6.98 1.14 -15.18
C SER A 75 -6.97 0.95 -16.70
N ALA A 76 -5.83 1.15 -17.36
CA ALA A 76 -5.68 0.87 -18.78
C ALA A 76 -5.81 -0.64 -19.06
N SER A 77 -6.80 -1.04 -19.86
CA SER A 77 -7.07 -2.45 -20.19
C SER A 77 -5.87 -3.18 -20.81
N TYR A 78 -5.02 -2.45 -21.54
CA TYR A 78 -3.83 -3.01 -22.18
C TYR A 78 -2.66 -3.25 -21.21
N ALA A 79 -2.77 -2.83 -19.94
CA ALA A 79 -1.73 -3.03 -18.93
C ALA A 79 -1.37 -4.50 -18.74
N VAL A 80 -2.35 -5.42 -18.87
CA VAL A 80 -2.14 -6.86 -18.73
C VAL A 80 -1.18 -7.38 -19.79
N PHE A 81 -1.38 -7.02 -21.06
CA PHE A 81 -0.49 -7.42 -22.15
C PHE A 81 0.91 -6.83 -21.98
N VAL A 82 1.02 -5.61 -21.47
CA VAL A 82 2.30 -4.96 -21.21
C VAL A 82 3.05 -5.60 -20.05
N HIS A 83 2.32 -6.06 -19.03
CA HIS A 83 2.85 -6.73 -17.86
C HIS A 83 3.33 -8.16 -18.16
N ASP A 84 2.60 -8.90 -19.01
CA ASP A 84 2.87 -10.31 -19.32
C ASP A 84 4.25 -10.50 -19.97
N PRO A 85 5.13 -11.34 -19.38
CA PRO A 85 6.45 -11.63 -19.93
C PRO A 85 6.40 -12.42 -21.25
N ASN A 86 5.33 -13.15 -21.54
CA ASN A 86 5.19 -13.96 -22.76
C ASN A 86 4.92 -13.10 -24.00
N VAL A 87 4.41 -11.88 -23.81
CA VAL A 87 4.10 -10.96 -24.90
C VAL A 87 5.37 -10.20 -25.29
N LYS A 88 5.97 -10.58 -26.42
CA LYS A 88 7.12 -9.88 -27.00
C LYS A 88 6.77 -8.42 -27.29
N GLN A 89 7.49 -7.49 -26.68
CA GLN A 89 7.32 -6.05 -26.87
C GLN A 89 8.69 -5.38 -26.97
N SER A 90 8.77 -4.35 -27.80
CA SER A 90 9.93 -3.46 -27.86
C SER A 90 9.63 -2.23 -27.00
N PHE A 91 10.45 -1.99 -25.98
CA PHE A 91 10.31 -0.83 -25.12
C PHE A 91 11.19 0.31 -25.62
N ARG A 92 10.62 1.51 -25.72
CA ARG A 92 11.40 2.74 -25.98
C ARG A 92 12.28 3.15 -24.80
N ARG A 93 11.90 2.76 -23.58
CA ARG A 93 12.55 3.16 -22.33
C ARG A 93 13.45 2.03 -21.82
N ALA A 94 14.73 2.32 -21.59
CA ALA A 94 15.72 1.33 -21.14
C ALA A 94 15.42 0.71 -19.76
N THR A 95 14.77 1.48 -18.88
CA THR A 95 14.37 0.98 -17.54
C THR A 95 13.09 0.16 -17.57
N ALA A 96 12.38 0.10 -18.69
CA ALA A 96 11.11 -0.60 -18.75
C ALA A 96 11.33 -2.12 -18.61
N LYS A 97 10.55 -2.74 -17.73
CA LYS A 97 10.61 -4.17 -17.48
C LYS A 97 9.24 -4.79 -17.59
N LYS A 98 9.20 -6.06 -18.02
CA LYS A 98 8.03 -6.92 -17.83
C LYS A 98 7.82 -7.17 -16.35
N GLU A 99 6.61 -7.60 -15.97
CA GLU A 99 6.25 -7.83 -14.58
C GLU A 99 6.49 -6.60 -13.66
N PHE A 100 6.40 -5.37 -14.20
CA PHE A 100 6.82 -4.13 -13.50
C PHE A 100 6.16 -3.91 -12.13
N LEU A 101 4.91 -4.33 -11.92
CA LEU A 101 4.26 -4.28 -10.61
C LEU A 101 4.95 -5.21 -9.60
N LYS A 102 5.21 -6.46 -9.99
CA LYS A 102 5.85 -7.45 -9.14
C LYS A 102 7.28 -7.03 -8.81
N LEU A 103 8.08 -6.73 -9.84
CA LEU A 103 9.48 -6.31 -9.66
C LEU A 103 9.61 -5.02 -8.84
N GLY A 104 8.69 -4.06 -9.03
CA GLY A 104 8.73 -2.80 -8.30
C GLY A 104 8.48 -2.98 -6.80
N PHE A 105 7.58 -3.89 -6.43
CA PHE A 105 7.31 -4.21 -5.02
C PHE A 105 8.38 -5.12 -4.41
N ASP A 106 8.87 -6.10 -5.16
CA ASP A 106 9.90 -7.03 -4.69
C ASP A 106 11.21 -6.31 -4.37
N GLU A 107 11.65 -5.40 -5.24
CA GLU A 107 12.87 -4.61 -5.02
C GLU A 107 12.72 -3.65 -3.83
N MET A 108 11.54 -3.08 -3.65
CA MET A 108 11.28 -2.11 -2.58
C MET A 108 10.85 -2.75 -1.26
N ARG A 109 10.78 -4.08 -1.17
CA ARG A 109 10.28 -4.77 0.02
C ARG A 109 10.96 -4.31 1.31
N SER A 110 12.30 -4.21 1.32
CA SER A 110 13.04 -3.71 2.47
C SER A 110 12.72 -2.25 2.83
N GLN A 111 12.49 -1.39 1.83
CA GLN A 111 12.14 0.01 2.07
C GLN A 111 10.69 0.15 2.59
N ILE A 112 9.79 -0.66 2.05
CA ILE A 112 8.40 -0.77 2.49
C ILE A 112 8.36 -1.20 3.95
N ASP A 113 9.08 -2.27 4.32
CA ASP A 113 9.12 -2.77 5.69
C ASP A 113 9.65 -1.71 6.67
N LYS A 114 10.71 -0.99 6.27
CA LYS A 114 11.26 0.13 7.05
C LYS A 114 10.25 1.26 7.22
N ALA A 115 9.56 1.65 6.15
CA ALA A 115 8.57 2.72 6.18
C ALA A 115 7.37 2.34 7.07
N VAL A 116 6.84 1.12 6.93
CA VAL A 116 5.75 0.60 7.75
C VAL A 116 6.16 0.58 9.22
N THR A 117 7.33 0.04 9.53
CA THR A 117 7.84 -0.01 10.91
C THR A 117 7.98 1.39 11.51
N LYS A 118 8.47 2.37 10.74
CA LYS A 118 8.57 3.76 11.19
C LYS A 118 7.21 4.37 11.50
N GLU A 119 6.22 4.15 10.64
CA GLU A 119 4.87 4.68 10.83
C GLU A 119 4.18 4.08 12.06
N LEU A 120 4.35 2.78 12.29
CA LEU A 120 3.81 2.10 13.47
C LEU A 120 4.49 2.54 14.77
N LYS A 121 5.80 2.83 14.74
CA LYS A 121 6.56 3.28 15.92
C LYS A 121 6.39 4.76 16.24
N SER A 122 6.00 5.60 15.28
CA SER A 122 5.78 7.02 15.55
C SER A 122 4.67 7.20 16.58
N LEU A 123 4.96 7.92 17.68
CA LEU A 123 4.02 8.21 18.77
C LEU A 123 3.22 9.47 18.46
#